data_AF-C6LME0-F1
#
_entry.id   AF-C6LME0-F1
#
_cell.length_a   1.000
_cell.length_b   1.000
_cell.length_c   1.000
_cell.angle_alpha   90.00
_cell.angle_beta   90.00
_cell.angle_gamma   90.00
#
_symmetry.space_group_name_H-M   'P 1'
#
loop_
_entity.id
_entity.type
_entity.pdbx_description
1 polymer ?
#
loop_
_entity_poly.entity_id
_entity_poly.type
_entity_poly.pdbx_seq_one_letter_code
_entity_poly.pdbx_strand_id
1 'polypeptide(L)'
;MGDEAMPTTYAHDLFGKTVYKKLDSEIKELIARHSMAYTVGLHGPDILFYVRPFQKNRINELGQKLHQEEAAGFFARGGVLYRETKDEGVLAYLLGFVCHFMLDSTCHPYIGEYMKKTGAGHDEIETELDRALMEEQGKNPFYYHPACVIHPTADCVHSIAAVLPEVTEKEVRHMLRAMKFYTGFTVCSSALKRKFLLGASKALGAYGLVQGRIMRKEPRPICQESTKELKRLFGLAVPETVTVLERYYRCVLSGEEPEARFNRNYN
;
A
#
# COMPACT_ATOMS: atom_id res chain seq x y z
N MET A 1 13.23 5.84 -16.07
CA MET A 1 12.55 6.73 -15.10
C MET A 1 11.43 5.91 -14.54
N GLY A 2 11.48 5.62 -13.23
CA GLY A 2 10.57 4.67 -12.59
C GLY A 2 9.12 5.08 -12.79
N ASP A 3 8.29 4.10 -13.20
CA ASP A 3 6.85 4.16 -12.98
C ASP A 3 6.63 4.08 -11.46
N GLU A 4 6.82 5.21 -10.78
CA GLU A 4 6.47 5.37 -9.37
C GLU A 4 4.98 5.71 -9.32
N ALA A 5 4.20 4.65 -9.52
CA ALA A 5 2.78 4.64 -9.28
C ALA A 5 2.54 4.66 -7.77
N MET A 6 1.56 5.46 -7.32
CA MET A 6 1.06 5.32 -5.96
C MET A 6 0.13 4.11 -5.98
N PRO A 7 0.42 3.02 -5.25
CA PRO A 7 -0.31 1.80 -5.41
C PRO A 7 -1.75 1.91 -4.95
N THR A 8 -2.50 0.99 -5.50
CA THR A 8 -3.93 0.95 -5.34
C THR A 8 -4.33 0.50 -3.95
N THR A 9 -5.15 1.35 -3.34
CA THR A 9 -5.31 1.40 -1.90
C THR A 9 -6.25 0.31 -1.38
N TYR A 10 -7.12 -0.28 -2.23
CA TYR A 10 -8.10 -1.27 -1.77
C TYR A 10 -7.58 -2.70 -1.75
N ALA A 11 -6.74 -3.09 -2.71
CA ALA A 11 -6.11 -4.41 -2.75
C ALA A 11 -5.34 -4.67 -1.46
N HIS A 12 -4.51 -3.71 -1.02
CA HIS A 12 -3.79 -3.80 0.24
C HIS A 12 -4.68 -3.84 1.48
N ASP A 13 -5.72 -3.01 1.54
CA ASP A 13 -6.70 -3.02 2.64
C ASP A 13 -7.39 -4.39 2.75
N LEU A 14 -7.85 -4.93 1.62
CA LEU A 14 -8.49 -6.24 1.56
C LEU A 14 -7.51 -7.37 1.89
N PHE A 15 -6.26 -7.28 1.41
CA PHE A 15 -5.21 -8.26 1.69
C PHE A 15 -4.90 -8.31 3.19
N GLY A 16 -4.62 -7.16 3.81
CA GLY A 16 -4.38 -7.05 5.24
C GLY A 16 -5.56 -7.58 6.07
N LYS A 17 -6.80 -7.23 5.72
CA LYS A 17 -8.00 -7.78 6.39
C LYS A 17 -8.14 -9.29 6.22
N THR A 18 -7.72 -9.84 5.09
CA THR A 18 -7.77 -11.28 4.81
C THR A 18 -6.71 -12.04 5.60
N VAL A 19 -5.49 -11.49 5.68
CA VAL A 19 -4.40 -12.00 6.52
C VAL A 19 -4.78 -11.92 8.00
N TYR A 20 -5.23 -10.75 8.47
CA TYR A 20 -5.65 -10.52 9.85
C TYR A 20 -6.61 -11.59 10.37
N LYS A 21 -7.61 -11.99 9.58
CA LYS A 21 -8.59 -13.02 9.96
C LYS A 21 -7.96 -14.39 10.27
N LYS A 22 -6.78 -14.67 9.71
CA LYS A 22 -6.08 -15.95 9.82
C LYS A 22 -4.96 -15.98 10.85
N LEU A 23 -4.57 -14.82 11.40
CA LEU A 23 -3.50 -14.72 12.41
C LEU A 23 -3.90 -15.35 13.75
N ASP A 24 -2.90 -15.70 14.55
CA ASP A 24 -3.06 -16.07 15.95
C ASP A 24 -3.73 -14.96 16.80
N SER A 25 -4.42 -15.36 17.88
CA SER A 25 -5.24 -14.47 18.70
C SER A 25 -4.43 -13.34 19.35
N GLU A 26 -3.22 -13.64 19.82
CA GLU A 26 -2.33 -12.65 20.45
C GLU A 26 -1.99 -11.50 19.48
N ILE A 27 -1.64 -11.83 18.24
CA ILE A 27 -1.32 -10.84 17.20
C ILE A 27 -2.58 -10.06 16.82
N LYS A 28 -3.73 -10.75 16.69
CA LYS A 28 -5.02 -10.11 16.41
C LYS A 28 -5.41 -9.08 17.47
N GLU A 29 -5.18 -9.40 18.74
CA GLU A 29 -5.49 -8.50 19.86
C GLU A 29 -4.57 -7.28 19.87
N LEU A 30 -3.26 -7.44 19.63
CA LEU A 30 -2.34 -6.32 19.50
C LEU A 30 -2.74 -5.41 18.32
N ILE A 31 -3.02 -5.99 17.16
CA ILE A 31 -3.48 -5.24 15.99
C ILE A 31 -4.83 -4.55 16.29
N ALA A 32 -5.75 -5.18 17.02
CA ALA A 32 -7.03 -4.57 17.36
C ALA A 32 -6.86 -3.32 18.25
N ARG A 33 -5.96 -3.38 19.25
CA ARG A 33 -5.63 -2.22 20.11
C ARG A 33 -5.01 -1.07 19.31
N HIS A 34 -4.22 -1.38 18.29
CA HIS A 34 -3.48 -0.41 17.46
C HIS A 34 -3.90 -0.42 16.00
N SER A 35 -5.21 -0.57 15.76
CA SER A 35 -5.77 -0.85 14.43
C SER A 35 -5.44 0.21 13.39
N MET A 36 -5.32 1.48 13.78
CA MET A 36 -4.91 2.54 12.86
C MET A 36 -3.45 2.46 12.44
N ALA A 37 -2.55 2.07 13.34
CA ALA A 37 -1.15 1.88 12.99
C ALA A 37 -1.02 0.73 11.97
N TYR A 38 -1.68 -0.41 12.22
CA TYR A 38 -1.74 -1.52 11.26
C TYR A 38 -2.35 -1.08 9.91
N THR A 39 -3.49 -0.40 9.94
CA THR A 39 -4.18 0.07 8.72
C THR A 39 -3.30 1.01 7.89
N VAL A 40 -2.59 1.94 8.53
CA VAL A 40 -1.64 2.81 7.81
C VAL A 40 -0.45 2.00 7.29
N GLY A 41 0.03 1.02 8.06
CA GLY A 41 1.09 0.10 7.64
C GLY A 41 0.74 -0.71 6.39
N LEU A 42 -0.54 -1.01 6.13
CA LEU A 42 -0.98 -1.66 4.88
C LEU A 42 -0.67 -0.85 3.62
N HIS A 43 -0.34 0.43 3.76
CA HIS A 43 0.11 1.29 2.66
C HIS A 43 1.64 1.39 2.55
N GLY A 44 2.39 0.69 3.40
CA GLY A 44 3.84 0.59 3.28
C GLY A 44 4.57 1.93 3.08
N PRO A 45 5.54 2.01 2.15
CA PRO A 45 6.24 3.25 1.86
C PRO A 45 5.38 4.23 1.04
N ASP A 46 4.21 3.84 0.53
CA ASP A 46 3.45 4.62 -0.45
C ASP A 46 2.85 5.90 0.07
N ILE A 47 2.61 5.94 1.39
CA ILE A 47 2.17 7.15 2.07
C ILE A 47 3.12 8.34 1.80
N LEU A 48 4.39 8.04 1.51
CA LEU A 48 5.45 9.01 1.22
C LEU A 48 5.26 9.71 -0.14
N PHE A 49 4.62 9.04 -1.11
CA PHE A 49 4.39 9.60 -2.45
C PHE A 49 3.27 10.66 -2.49
N TYR A 50 2.43 10.73 -1.45
CA TYR A 50 1.36 11.71 -1.37
C TYR A 50 1.82 13.11 -0.96
N VAL A 51 3.10 13.29 -0.57
CA VAL A 51 3.68 14.63 -0.38
C VAL A 51 4.08 15.20 -1.73
N ARG A 52 3.32 16.19 -2.20
CA ARG A 52 3.55 16.86 -3.50
C ARG A 52 3.80 15.83 -4.62
N PRO A 53 2.81 15.00 -4.98
CA PRO A 53 2.99 13.85 -5.88
C PRO A 53 3.50 14.20 -7.29
N PHE A 54 3.47 15.48 -7.66
CA PHE A 54 3.92 15.98 -8.97
C PHE A 54 5.28 16.70 -8.92
N GLN A 55 5.98 16.68 -7.78
CA GLN A 55 7.26 17.35 -7.59
C GLN A 55 8.22 16.49 -6.77
N LYS A 56 9.44 16.32 -7.27
CA LYS A 56 10.52 15.66 -6.54
C LYS A 56 10.80 16.37 -5.21
N ASN A 57 10.90 15.60 -4.12
CA ASN A 57 11.17 16.11 -2.78
C ASN A 57 11.76 15.03 -1.88
N ARG A 58 12.37 15.43 -0.76
CA ARG A 58 13.03 14.52 0.19
C ARG A 58 12.17 13.31 0.63
N ILE A 59 10.85 13.50 0.75
CA ILE A 59 9.94 12.46 1.23
C ILE A 59 9.63 11.45 0.12
N ASN A 60 9.37 11.90 -1.12
CA ASN A 60 9.19 10.94 -2.21
C ASN A 60 10.49 10.19 -2.55
N GLU A 61 11.65 10.83 -2.45
CA GLU A 61 12.95 10.15 -2.56
C GLU A 61 13.14 9.08 -1.49
N LEU A 62 12.67 9.32 -0.25
CA LEU A 62 12.65 8.29 0.79
C LEU A 62 11.73 7.11 0.40
N GLY A 63 10.55 7.41 -0.15
CA GLY A 63 9.65 6.38 -0.67
C GLY A 63 10.28 5.54 -1.77
N GLN A 64 10.99 6.17 -2.71
CA GLN A 64 11.75 5.48 -3.75
C GLN A 64 12.83 4.58 -3.17
N LYS A 65 13.62 5.11 -2.23
CA LYS A 65 14.71 4.39 -1.59
C LYS A 65 14.19 3.13 -0.89
N LEU A 66 13.12 3.26 -0.10
CA LEU A 66 12.51 2.12 0.60
C LEU A 66 12.00 1.05 -0.36
N HIS A 67 11.47 1.42 -1.53
CA HIS A 67 11.04 0.46 -2.55
C HIS A 67 12.19 -0.25 -3.29
N GLN A 68 13.37 0.35 -3.35
CA GLN A 68 14.53 -0.20 -4.07
C GLN A 68 15.44 -1.05 -3.18
N GLU A 69 15.52 -0.73 -1.89
CA GLU A 69 16.32 -1.46 -0.91
C GLU A 69 15.67 -2.79 -0.49
N GLU A 70 16.50 -3.73 -0.05
CA GLU A 70 15.99 -4.94 0.60
C GLU A 70 15.26 -4.57 1.90
N ALA A 71 14.08 -5.16 2.11
CA ALA A 71 13.23 -4.80 3.24
C ALA A 71 13.78 -5.28 4.60
N ALA A 72 14.71 -6.25 4.62
CA ALA A 72 15.26 -6.84 5.84
C ALA A 72 15.82 -5.78 6.80
N GLY A 73 16.58 -4.82 6.28
CA GLY A 73 17.15 -3.74 7.10
C GLY A 73 16.08 -2.85 7.73
N PHE A 74 15.00 -2.55 7.01
CA PHE A 74 13.87 -1.79 7.53
C PHE A 74 13.16 -2.53 8.67
N PHE A 75 12.81 -3.80 8.46
CA PHE A 75 12.12 -4.63 9.45
C PHE A 75 12.98 -4.95 10.69
N ALA A 76 14.29 -5.15 10.51
CA ALA A 76 15.23 -5.33 11.62
C ALA A 76 15.30 -4.09 12.52
N ARG A 77 15.47 -2.90 11.93
CA ARG A 77 15.49 -1.63 12.68
C ARG A 77 14.16 -1.39 13.40
N GLY A 78 13.04 -1.66 12.76
CA GLY A 78 11.72 -1.57 13.38
C GLY A 78 11.55 -2.51 14.59
N GLY A 79 12.06 -3.74 14.47
CA GLY A 79 12.06 -4.71 15.57
C GLY A 79 12.91 -4.27 16.77
N VAL A 80 14.10 -3.72 16.51
CA VAL A 80 14.95 -3.10 17.56
C VAL A 80 14.20 -1.97 18.25
N LEU A 81 13.62 -1.05 17.47
CA LEU A 81 12.86 0.08 18.00
C LEU A 81 11.73 -0.38 18.93
N TYR A 82 10.93 -1.38 18.52
CA TYR A 82 9.89 -1.94 19.39
C TYR A 82 10.47 -2.50 20.68
N ARG A 83 11.61 -3.21 20.64
CA ARG A 83 12.19 -3.78 21.87
C ARG A 83 12.67 -2.71 22.84
N GLU A 84 13.18 -1.59 22.33
CA GLU A 84 13.65 -0.46 23.12
C GLU A 84 12.51 0.35 23.74
N THR A 85 11.45 0.62 22.97
CA THR A 85 10.35 1.50 23.40
C THR A 85 9.17 0.76 24.02
N LYS A 86 9.00 -0.52 23.67
CA LYS A 86 7.80 -1.32 23.92
C LYS A 86 6.50 -0.69 23.38
N ASP A 87 6.62 0.20 22.38
CA ASP A 87 5.46 0.81 21.72
C ASP A 87 4.76 -0.22 20.82
N GLU A 88 3.65 -0.79 21.29
CA GLU A 88 2.82 -1.71 20.51
C GLU A 88 2.30 -1.09 19.18
N GLY A 89 2.16 0.23 19.10
CA GLY A 89 1.78 0.93 17.87
C GLY A 89 2.84 0.81 16.78
N VAL A 90 4.13 0.84 17.15
CA VAL A 90 5.26 0.57 16.24
C VAL A 90 5.15 -0.84 15.68
N LEU A 91 4.91 -1.84 16.54
CA LEU A 91 4.79 -3.22 16.11
C LEU A 91 3.57 -3.42 15.20
N ALA A 92 2.41 -2.85 15.55
CA ALA A 92 1.23 -2.93 14.71
C ALA A 92 1.44 -2.29 13.32
N TYR A 93 2.12 -1.14 13.25
CA TYR A 93 2.50 -0.52 11.98
C TYR A 93 3.39 -1.44 11.14
N LEU A 94 4.43 -2.02 11.74
CA LEU A 94 5.35 -2.94 11.05
C LEU A 94 4.63 -4.20 10.54
N LEU A 95 3.68 -4.78 11.30
CA LEU A 95 2.90 -5.93 10.85
C LEU A 95 1.99 -5.60 9.65
N GLY A 96 1.45 -4.37 9.61
CA GLY A 96 0.75 -3.87 8.43
C GLY A 96 1.71 -3.73 7.23
N PHE A 97 2.90 -3.20 7.48
CA PHE A 97 3.95 -3.01 6.48
C PHE A 97 4.42 -4.35 5.89
N VAL A 98 4.52 -5.42 6.71
CA VAL A 98 4.78 -6.78 6.22
C VAL A 98 3.71 -7.20 5.21
N CYS A 99 2.42 -6.93 5.47
CA CYS A 99 1.36 -7.30 4.54
C CYS A 99 1.51 -6.57 3.19
N HIS A 100 1.85 -5.28 3.23
CA HIS A 100 2.12 -4.50 2.03
C HIS A 100 3.31 -5.07 1.24
N PHE A 101 4.46 -5.21 1.89
CA PHE A 101 5.68 -5.76 1.26
C PHE A 101 5.43 -7.13 0.64
N MET A 102 4.71 -8.01 1.34
CA MET A 102 4.44 -9.37 0.86
C MET A 102 3.56 -9.38 -0.39
N LEU A 103 2.57 -8.48 -0.48
CA LEU A 103 1.74 -8.38 -1.68
C LEU A 103 2.55 -7.81 -2.86
N ASP A 104 3.25 -6.70 -2.67
CA ASP A 104 4.01 -6.03 -3.73
C ASP A 104 5.12 -6.91 -4.29
N SER A 105 5.97 -7.44 -3.40
CA SER A 105 7.08 -8.32 -3.81
C SER A 105 6.61 -9.65 -4.44
N THR A 106 5.32 -9.97 -4.36
CA THR A 106 4.72 -11.12 -5.05
C THR A 106 4.10 -10.72 -6.39
N CYS A 107 3.50 -9.53 -6.48
CA CYS A 107 2.76 -9.06 -7.66
C CYS A 107 3.64 -8.32 -8.68
N HIS A 108 4.57 -7.48 -8.23
CA HIS A 108 5.37 -6.60 -9.09
C HIS A 108 6.25 -7.32 -10.12
N PRO A 109 6.87 -8.49 -9.85
CA PRO A 109 7.59 -9.22 -10.89
C PRO A 109 6.68 -9.49 -12.11
N TYR A 110 5.45 -9.96 -11.85
CA TYR A 110 4.46 -10.23 -12.89
C TYR A 110 3.96 -8.94 -13.57
N ILE A 111 3.67 -7.89 -12.80
CA ILE A 111 3.24 -6.60 -13.37
C ILE A 111 4.31 -6.07 -14.33
N GLY A 112 5.58 -6.08 -13.92
CA GLY A 112 6.69 -5.62 -14.76
C GLY A 112 6.84 -6.40 -16.06
N GLU A 113 6.69 -7.73 -16.02
CA GLU A 113 6.68 -8.57 -17.23
C GLU A 113 5.46 -8.29 -18.11
N TYR A 114 4.27 -8.14 -17.52
CA TYR A 114 3.03 -7.89 -18.24
C TYR A 114 3.05 -6.53 -18.96
N MET A 115 3.57 -5.49 -18.30
CA MET A 115 3.78 -4.16 -18.88
C MET A 115 4.69 -4.24 -20.11
N LYS A 116 5.83 -4.95 -20.01
CA LYS A 116 6.76 -5.14 -21.14
C LYS A 116 6.10 -5.90 -22.30
N LYS A 117 5.27 -6.90 -22.00
CA LYS A 117 4.59 -7.74 -23.00
C LYS A 117 3.46 -7.01 -23.73
N THR A 118 2.69 -6.17 -23.03
CA THR A 118 1.41 -5.64 -23.53
C THR A 118 1.39 -4.13 -23.75
N GLY A 119 2.26 -3.38 -23.09
CA GLY A 119 2.20 -1.92 -23.04
C GLY A 119 1.10 -1.36 -22.13
N ALA A 120 0.45 -2.20 -21.31
CA ALA A 120 -0.45 -1.71 -20.25
C ALA A 120 0.35 -0.87 -19.23
N GLY A 121 -0.25 0.23 -18.73
CA GLY A 121 0.37 1.04 -17.68
C GLY A 121 0.27 0.38 -16.31
N HIS A 122 1.25 0.60 -15.44
CA HIS A 122 1.25 0.09 -14.07
C HIS A 122 -0.02 0.49 -13.30
N ASP A 123 -0.28 1.81 -13.19
CA ASP A 123 -1.46 2.36 -12.50
C ASP A 123 -2.79 1.77 -13.06
N GLU A 124 -2.82 1.43 -14.36
CA GLU A 124 -4.01 0.84 -15.00
C GLU A 124 -4.23 -0.62 -14.56
N ILE A 125 -3.16 -1.41 -14.48
CA ILE A 125 -3.21 -2.80 -14.04
C ILE A 125 -3.71 -2.88 -12.60
N GLU A 126 -3.10 -2.09 -11.72
CA GLU A 126 -3.48 -2.04 -10.32
C GLU A 126 -4.91 -1.53 -10.12
N THR A 127 -5.32 -0.46 -10.84
CA THR A 127 -6.67 0.11 -10.70
C THR A 127 -7.75 -0.87 -11.14
N GLU A 128 -7.46 -1.71 -12.13
CA GLU A 128 -8.38 -2.76 -12.58
C GLU A 128 -8.39 -3.96 -11.61
N LEU A 129 -7.29 -4.26 -10.92
CA LEU A 129 -7.30 -5.18 -9.78
C LEU A 129 -8.20 -4.65 -8.65
N ASP A 130 -8.04 -3.39 -8.26
CA ASP A 130 -8.85 -2.73 -7.24
C ASP A 130 -10.34 -2.78 -7.59
N ARG A 131 -10.69 -2.46 -8.85
CA ARG A 131 -12.07 -2.56 -9.33
C ARG A 131 -12.62 -3.98 -9.14
N ALA A 132 -11.93 -5.00 -9.65
CA ALA A 132 -12.41 -6.37 -9.61
C ALA A 132 -12.61 -6.85 -8.17
N LEU A 133 -11.66 -6.54 -7.27
CA LEU A 133 -11.78 -6.86 -5.85
C LEU A 133 -12.95 -6.13 -5.19
N MET A 134 -13.18 -4.85 -5.51
CA MET A 134 -14.32 -4.08 -4.99
C MET A 134 -15.65 -4.70 -5.42
N GLU A 135 -15.80 -5.02 -6.71
CA GLU A 135 -17.01 -5.60 -7.27
C GLU A 135 -17.31 -6.97 -6.64
N GLU A 136 -16.29 -7.81 -6.43
CA GLU A 136 -16.42 -9.10 -5.74
C GLU A 136 -16.83 -8.99 -4.28
N GLN A 137 -16.43 -7.90 -3.61
CA GLN A 137 -16.85 -7.58 -2.24
C GLN A 137 -18.20 -6.82 -2.20
N GLY A 138 -18.91 -6.72 -3.32
CA GLY A 138 -20.19 -6.02 -3.43
C GLY A 138 -20.08 -4.50 -3.23
N LYS A 139 -18.89 -3.93 -3.41
CA LYS A 139 -18.66 -2.48 -3.36
C LYS A 139 -18.85 -1.88 -4.74
N ASN A 140 -19.27 -0.62 -4.78
CA ASN A 140 -19.34 0.15 -6.02
C ASN A 140 -18.05 0.94 -6.22
N PRO A 141 -17.23 0.63 -7.25
CA PRO A 141 -15.94 1.29 -7.47
C PRO A 141 -16.04 2.81 -7.75
N PHE A 142 -17.22 3.31 -8.11
CA PHE A 142 -17.45 4.74 -8.37
C PHE A 142 -17.79 5.56 -7.13
N TYR A 143 -18.09 4.90 -6.01
CA TYR A 143 -18.49 5.55 -4.76
C TYR A 143 -17.64 5.11 -3.55
N TYR A 144 -16.87 4.04 -3.70
CA TYR A 144 -15.97 3.59 -2.65
C TYR A 144 -14.75 4.53 -2.56
N HIS A 145 -14.46 5.00 -1.34
CA HIS A 145 -13.32 5.85 -1.06
C HIS A 145 -12.22 5.01 -0.37
N PRO A 146 -11.11 4.68 -1.05
CA PRO A 146 -10.17 3.69 -0.53
C PRO A 146 -9.48 4.07 0.78
N ALA A 147 -9.11 5.35 0.95
CA ALA A 147 -8.51 5.85 2.19
C ALA A 147 -9.54 6.30 3.25
N CYS A 148 -10.83 5.94 3.10
CA CYS A 148 -11.86 6.40 4.04
C CYS A 148 -11.63 5.89 5.46
N VAL A 149 -11.05 4.68 5.59
CA VAL A 149 -10.74 3.99 6.85
C VAL A 149 -9.61 4.65 7.65
N ILE A 150 -8.90 5.62 7.06
CA ILE A 150 -7.72 6.23 7.68
C ILE A 150 -8.13 7.42 8.53
N HIS A 151 -7.92 7.26 9.83
CA HIS A 151 -8.21 8.22 10.88
C HIS A 151 -7.02 8.31 11.84
N PRO A 152 -5.94 9.01 11.47
CA PRO A 152 -4.72 8.99 12.25
C PRO A 152 -4.91 9.69 13.60
N THR A 153 -4.75 8.92 14.68
CA THR A 153 -4.67 9.41 16.06
C THR A 153 -3.27 9.99 16.34
N ALA A 154 -3.10 10.68 17.47
CA ALA A 154 -1.79 11.18 17.87
C ALA A 154 -0.77 10.03 18.05
N ASP A 155 -1.18 8.97 18.75
CA ASP A 155 -0.32 7.80 19.02
C ASP A 155 0.07 7.08 17.72
N CYS A 156 -0.88 6.88 16.80
CA CYS A 156 -0.59 6.30 15.48
C CYS A 156 0.46 7.12 14.72
N VAL A 157 0.30 8.45 14.70
CA VAL A 157 1.27 9.34 14.04
C VAL A 157 2.64 9.26 14.69
N HIS A 158 2.69 9.19 16.02
CA HIS A 158 3.92 9.05 16.78
C HIS A 158 4.68 7.77 16.40
N SER A 159 4.00 6.62 16.44
CA SER A 159 4.61 5.33 16.08
C SER A 159 5.11 5.29 14.63
N ILE A 160 4.36 5.86 13.67
CA ILE A 160 4.80 5.94 12.27
C ILE A 160 6.06 6.81 12.13
N ALA A 161 6.08 7.99 12.77
CA ALA A 161 7.24 8.88 12.73
C ALA A 161 8.47 8.26 13.41
N ALA A 162 8.27 7.45 14.45
CA ALA A 162 9.36 6.71 15.10
C ALA A 162 9.99 5.67 14.17
N VAL A 163 9.19 4.96 13.37
CA VAL A 163 9.68 3.96 12.40
C VAL A 163 10.35 4.61 11.17
N LEU A 164 9.92 5.83 10.81
CA LEU A 164 10.47 6.61 9.69
C LEU A 164 11.19 7.85 10.24
N PRO A 165 12.39 7.71 10.84
CA PRO A 165 13.05 8.79 11.58
C PRO A 165 13.39 10.02 10.73
N GLU A 166 13.46 9.87 9.42
CA GLU A 166 13.60 10.98 8.49
C GLU A 166 12.33 11.83 8.38
N VAL A 167 11.18 11.41 8.90
CA VAL A 167 9.89 12.09 8.73
C VAL A 167 9.36 12.57 10.08
N THR A 168 8.98 13.84 10.15
CA THR A 168 8.35 14.42 11.35
C THR A 168 6.88 14.01 11.48
N GLU A 169 6.34 13.99 12.70
CA GLU A 169 4.91 13.76 12.93
C GLU A 169 3.99 14.71 12.12
N LYS A 170 4.44 15.96 11.90
CA LYS A 170 3.70 16.94 11.10
C LYS A 170 3.63 16.50 9.64
N GLU A 171 4.74 16.01 9.09
CA GLU A 171 4.80 15.45 7.73
C GLU A 171 3.94 14.17 7.64
N VAL A 172 3.96 13.29 8.65
CA VAL A 172 3.06 12.12 8.71
C VAL A 172 1.59 12.53 8.65
N ARG A 173 1.15 13.48 9.48
CA ARG A 173 -0.23 14.00 9.43
C ARG A 173 -0.56 14.59 8.06
N HIS A 174 0.39 15.28 7.44
CA HIS A 174 0.20 15.85 6.11
C HIS A 174 0.02 14.74 5.05
N MET A 175 0.88 13.72 5.05
CA MET A 175 0.83 12.58 4.14
C MET A 175 -0.52 11.86 4.17
N LEU A 176 -1.01 11.54 5.38
CA LEU A 176 -2.26 10.80 5.53
C LEU A 176 -3.48 11.64 5.10
N ARG A 177 -3.46 12.95 5.35
CA ARG A 177 -4.49 13.86 4.83
C ARG A 177 -4.42 14.00 3.31
N ALA A 178 -3.22 14.12 2.76
CA ALA A 178 -2.99 14.21 1.33
C ALA A 178 -3.45 12.93 0.63
N MET A 179 -3.13 11.76 1.18
CA MET A 179 -3.60 10.47 0.68
C MET A 179 -5.11 10.38 0.62
N LYS A 180 -5.80 10.78 1.69
CA LYS A 180 -7.27 10.83 1.70
C LYS A 180 -7.84 11.79 0.65
N PHE A 181 -7.19 12.94 0.46
CA PHE A 181 -7.59 13.93 -0.53
C PHE A 181 -7.40 13.40 -1.97
N TYR A 182 -6.21 12.91 -2.32
CA TYR A 182 -5.88 12.48 -3.69
C TYR A 182 -6.63 11.22 -4.10
N THR A 183 -6.70 10.21 -3.22
CA THR A 183 -7.50 8.99 -3.50
C THR A 183 -8.99 9.31 -3.58
N GLY A 184 -9.50 10.24 -2.77
CA GLY A 184 -10.89 10.70 -2.87
C GLY A 184 -11.16 11.52 -4.13
N PHE A 185 -10.16 12.27 -4.61
CA PHE A 185 -10.28 13.08 -5.82
C PHE A 185 -10.45 12.22 -7.07
N THR A 186 -9.74 11.09 -7.17
CA THR A 186 -9.81 10.16 -8.32
C THR A 186 -11.12 9.36 -8.37
N VAL A 187 -11.84 9.21 -7.24
CA VAL A 187 -13.17 8.58 -7.20
C VAL A 187 -14.18 9.41 -8.00
N CYS A 188 -14.68 8.84 -9.09
CA CYS A 188 -15.58 9.52 -10.01
C CYS A 188 -16.97 8.90 -9.99
N SER A 189 -17.86 9.48 -9.17
CA SER A 189 -19.26 9.10 -9.04
C SER A 189 -20.13 9.52 -10.23
N SER A 190 -19.72 10.55 -10.99
CA SER A 190 -20.46 11.02 -12.17
C SER A 190 -19.64 10.96 -13.45
N ALA A 191 -20.31 10.72 -14.57
CA ALA A 191 -19.68 10.74 -15.90
C ALA A 191 -19.09 12.12 -16.25
N LEU A 192 -19.72 13.19 -15.78
CA LEU A 192 -19.24 14.57 -15.97
C LEU A 192 -17.90 14.80 -15.26
N LYS A 193 -17.78 14.41 -13.97
CA LYS A 193 -16.51 14.51 -13.23
C LYS A 193 -15.41 13.72 -13.95
N ARG A 194 -15.72 12.49 -14.39
CA ARG A 194 -14.77 11.64 -15.12
C ARG A 194 -14.27 12.29 -16.41
N LYS A 195 -15.19 12.80 -17.24
CA LYS A 195 -14.85 13.50 -18.49
C LYS A 195 -14.03 14.76 -18.22
N PHE A 196 -14.41 15.54 -17.21
CA PHE A 196 -13.69 16.74 -16.81
C PHE A 196 -12.25 16.43 -16.38
N LEU A 197 -12.05 15.46 -15.47
CA LEU A 197 -10.71 15.12 -14.99
C LEU A 197 -9.81 14.59 -16.11
N LEU A 198 -10.32 13.71 -16.97
CA LEU A 198 -9.58 13.18 -18.12
C LEU A 198 -9.30 14.27 -19.17
N GLY A 199 -10.24 15.19 -19.39
CA GLY A 199 -10.07 16.31 -20.32
C GLY A 199 -9.06 17.34 -19.82
N ALA A 200 -9.16 17.73 -18.55
CA ALA A 200 -8.25 18.67 -17.91
C ALA A 200 -6.83 18.10 -17.83
N SER A 201 -6.66 16.83 -17.48
CA SER A 201 -5.34 16.20 -17.45
C SER A 201 -4.71 16.12 -18.85
N LYS A 202 -5.51 15.91 -19.91
CA LYS A 202 -5.04 16.00 -21.29
C LYS A 202 -4.59 17.42 -21.67
N ALA A 203 -5.35 18.45 -21.30
CA ALA A 203 -4.99 19.83 -21.58
C ALA A 203 -3.70 20.28 -20.86
N LEU A 204 -3.48 19.75 -19.65
CA LEU A 204 -2.29 20.06 -18.83
C LEU A 204 -1.09 19.16 -19.12
N GLY A 205 -1.16 18.25 -20.11
CA GLY A 205 -0.09 17.30 -20.40
C GLY A 205 0.12 16.21 -19.33
N ALA A 206 -0.77 16.13 -18.33
CA ALA A 206 -0.70 15.20 -17.21
C ALA A 206 -1.54 13.92 -17.42
N TYR A 207 -2.00 13.66 -18.65
CA TYR A 207 -2.93 12.57 -18.95
C TYR A 207 -2.42 11.20 -18.50
N GLY A 208 -1.13 10.90 -18.77
CA GLY A 208 -0.49 9.65 -18.39
C GLY A 208 -0.49 9.39 -16.88
N LEU A 209 -0.31 10.44 -16.07
CA LEU A 209 -0.24 10.39 -14.61
C LEU A 209 -1.61 10.25 -13.92
N VAL A 210 -2.69 10.50 -14.65
CA VAL A 210 -4.05 10.61 -14.09
C VAL A 210 -4.96 9.51 -14.65
N GLN A 211 -4.83 9.15 -15.93
CA GLN A 211 -5.78 8.25 -16.57
C GLN A 211 -5.81 6.84 -15.95
N GLY A 212 -4.65 6.34 -15.50
CA GLY A 212 -4.54 4.99 -14.95
C GLY A 212 -5.22 4.88 -13.59
N ARG A 213 -5.26 5.99 -12.85
CA ARG A 213 -5.76 6.09 -11.48
C ARG A 213 -7.25 6.41 -11.39
N ILE A 214 -7.89 6.70 -12.52
CA ILE A 214 -9.34 6.93 -12.60
C ILE A 214 -10.00 5.68 -13.16
N MET A 215 -10.76 4.99 -12.32
CA MET A 215 -11.58 3.86 -12.76
C MET A 215 -12.48 4.27 -13.93
N ARG A 216 -12.35 3.56 -15.05
CA ARG A 216 -13.19 3.74 -16.24
C ARG A 216 -14.61 3.21 -16.02
N LYS A 217 -15.54 3.51 -16.92
CA LYS A 217 -16.90 2.94 -16.82
C LYS A 217 -16.85 1.43 -17.04
N GLU A 218 -16.23 1.01 -18.14
CA GLU A 218 -16.02 -0.39 -18.49
C GLU A 218 -14.60 -0.83 -18.09
N PRO A 219 -14.41 -2.09 -17.67
CA PRO A 219 -13.09 -2.67 -17.45
C PRO A 219 -12.20 -2.59 -18.70
N ARG A 220 -10.90 -2.48 -18.52
CA ARG A 220 -9.96 -2.43 -19.65
C ARG A 220 -9.66 -3.84 -20.17
N PRO A 221 -9.94 -4.16 -21.45
CA PRO A 221 -9.67 -5.49 -22.00
C PRO A 221 -8.20 -5.92 -21.86
N ILE A 222 -7.26 -4.98 -22.04
CA ILE A 222 -5.82 -5.22 -21.89
C ILE A 222 -5.41 -5.57 -20.45
N CYS A 223 -6.24 -5.31 -19.45
CA CYS A 223 -5.94 -5.64 -18.05
C CYS A 223 -6.65 -6.93 -17.59
N GLN A 224 -7.47 -7.59 -18.42
CA GLN A 224 -8.27 -8.75 -17.98
C GLN A 224 -7.39 -9.94 -17.57
N GLU A 225 -6.35 -10.24 -18.36
CA GLU A 225 -5.41 -11.33 -18.04
C GLU A 225 -4.62 -11.00 -16.77
N SER A 226 -4.12 -9.77 -16.65
CA SER A 226 -3.35 -9.35 -15.48
C SER A 226 -4.19 -9.32 -14.21
N THR A 227 -5.43 -8.81 -14.26
CA THR A 227 -6.35 -8.86 -13.11
C THR A 227 -6.61 -10.30 -12.66
N LYS A 228 -6.83 -11.24 -13.59
CA LYS A 228 -7.04 -12.66 -13.24
C LYS A 228 -5.82 -13.25 -12.55
N GLU A 229 -4.62 -12.98 -13.07
CA GLU A 229 -3.39 -13.53 -12.51
C GLU A 229 -3.02 -12.88 -11.18
N LEU A 230 -3.18 -11.56 -11.05
CA LEU A 230 -2.94 -10.84 -9.79
C LEU A 230 -3.87 -11.32 -8.67
N LYS A 231 -5.13 -11.66 -8.98
CA LYS A 231 -6.03 -12.31 -8.01
C LYS A 231 -5.54 -13.69 -7.57
N ARG A 232 -4.95 -14.47 -8.49
CA ARG A 232 -4.34 -15.77 -8.17
C ARG A 232 -3.15 -15.56 -7.23
N LEU A 233 -2.26 -14.63 -7.55
CA LEU A 233 -1.10 -14.27 -6.74
C LEU A 233 -1.50 -13.74 -5.36
N PHE A 234 -2.52 -12.86 -5.29
CA PHE A 234 -3.11 -12.41 -4.03
C PHE A 234 -3.52 -13.59 -3.15
N GLY A 235 -4.28 -14.56 -3.71
CA GLY A 235 -4.74 -15.72 -2.95
C GLY A 235 -3.60 -16.62 -2.45
N LEU A 236 -2.54 -16.76 -3.25
CA LEU A 236 -1.35 -17.53 -2.87
C LEU A 236 -0.48 -16.83 -1.82
N ALA A 237 -0.41 -15.50 -1.87
CA ALA A 237 0.38 -14.71 -0.93
C ALA A 237 -0.22 -14.73 0.49
N VAL A 238 -1.55 -14.85 0.63
CA VAL A 238 -2.21 -14.85 1.96
C VAL A 238 -1.60 -15.85 2.97
N PRO A 239 -1.54 -17.18 2.69
CA PRO A 239 -1.00 -18.14 3.65
C PRO A 239 0.51 -17.96 3.90
N GLU A 240 1.28 -17.55 2.89
CA GLU A 240 2.69 -17.23 3.06
C GLU A 240 2.86 -16.02 3.99
N THR A 241 2.09 -14.95 3.78
CA THR A 241 2.12 -13.74 4.62
C THR A 241 1.73 -14.04 6.06
N VAL A 242 0.74 -14.89 6.32
CA VAL A 242 0.39 -15.31 7.69
C VAL A 242 1.61 -15.93 8.39
N THR A 243 2.27 -16.87 7.71
CA THR A 243 3.47 -17.55 8.24
C THR A 243 4.60 -16.56 8.52
N VAL A 244 4.88 -15.67 7.57
CA VAL A 244 5.97 -14.69 7.66
C VAL A 244 5.69 -13.63 8.72
N LEU A 245 4.43 -13.17 8.83
CA LEU A 245 4.03 -12.18 9.81
C LEU A 245 4.10 -12.74 11.23
N GLU A 246 3.64 -13.96 11.47
CA GLU A 246 3.71 -14.63 12.78
C GLU A 246 5.15 -14.92 13.23
N ARG A 247 6.02 -15.27 12.29
CA ARG A 247 7.44 -15.46 12.55
C ARG A 247 8.12 -14.13 12.80
N TYR A 248 7.88 -13.11 11.98
CA TYR A 248 8.40 -11.77 12.22
C TYR A 248 7.97 -11.24 13.60
N TYR A 249 6.70 -11.40 13.97
CA TYR A 249 6.22 -11.08 15.32
C TYR A 249 7.06 -11.76 16.41
N ARG A 250 7.27 -13.09 16.31
CA ARG A 250 8.10 -13.85 17.25
C ARG A 250 9.57 -13.39 17.27
N CYS A 251 10.19 -13.16 16.11
CA CYS A 251 11.57 -12.68 16.00
C CYS A 251 11.73 -11.30 16.64
N VAL A 252 10.77 -10.39 16.46
CA VAL A 252 10.78 -9.08 17.10
C VAL A 252 10.78 -9.22 18.63
N LEU A 253 9.98 -10.13 19.17
CA LEU A 253 9.91 -10.40 20.61
C LEU A 253 11.18 -11.06 21.16
N SER A 254 11.75 -12.04 20.46
CA SER A 254 12.92 -12.80 20.92
C SER A 254 14.25 -12.10 20.65
N GLY A 255 14.29 -11.12 19.75
CA GLY A 255 15.52 -10.45 19.35
C GLY A 255 16.27 -11.14 18.21
N GLU A 256 15.66 -12.12 17.56
CA GLU A 256 16.22 -12.79 16.39
C GLU A 256 16.16 -11.92 15.12
N GLU A 257 17.03 -12.25 14.15
CA GLU A 257 17.05 -11.58 12.86
C GLU A 257 15.80 -11.90 12.02
N PRO A 258 15.32 -10.96 11.19
CA PRO A 258 14.18 -11.19 10.31
C PRO A 258 14.43 -12.30 9.29
N GLU A 259 13.36 -12.93 8.82
CA GLU A 259 13.42 -14.01 7.83
C GLU A 259 14.05 -13.58 6.50
N ALA A 260 14.71 -14.52 5.82
CA ALA A 260 15.26 -14.33 4.48
C ALA A 260 14.21 -13.89 3.43
N ARG A 261 12.90 -14.03 3.72
CA ARG A 261 11.81 -13.49 2.90
C ARG A 261 11.93 -11.98 2.69
N PHE A 262 12.57 -11.26 3.61
CA PHE A 262 12.80 -9.83 3.55
C PHE A 262 14.11 -9.43 2.83
N ASN A 263 14.96 -10.39 2.43
CA ASN A 263 16.19 -10.14 1.65
C ASN A 263 15.87 -9.98 0.15
N ARG A 264 14.86 -9.16 -0.13
CA ARG A 264 14.43 -8.73 -1.46
C ARG A 264 13.77 -7.37 -1.34
N ASN A 265 13.68 -6.65 -2.44
CA ASN A 265 12.91 -5.42 -2.51
C ASN A 265 11.47 -5.73 -2.98
N TYR A 266 10.77 -4.71 -3.44
CA TYR A 266 9.35 -4.77 -3.78
C TYR A 266 9.11 -5.23 -5.22
N ASN A 267 10.15 -5.60 -5.99
CA ASN A 267 10.08 -5.93 -7.42
C ASN A 267 10.60 -7.33 -7.77
#